data_AF-A0A252EMH6-F1
#
_entry.id   AF-A0A252EMH6-F1
#
_cell.length_a   1.000
_cell.length_b   1.000
_cell.length_c   1.000
_cell.angle_alpha   90.00
_cell.angle_beta   90.00
_cell.angle_gamma   90.00
#
_symmetry.space_group_name_H-M   'P 1'
#
loop_
_entity.id
_entity.type
_entity.pdbx_description
1 polymer ?
#
loop_
_entity_poly.entity_id
_entity_poly.type
_entity_poly.pdbx_seq_one_letter_code
_entity_poly.pdbx_strand_id
1 'polypeptide(L)'
;MDMLFLAKPYVSSSGDIVVQERQGSVNGAILGLTSPFLVDELIARSKALMGKKLRWGETGPLLLESVLGENNDITKMSSKIYYPIDHLDIYKIFLPEEKEWCMDHTSQSVALHLFNNILNKIGYWKDISPPEGSYLYGILNKIEAIDFFQGIYPDYVMENIINNYNFRLSGKDLGFKNIIKQVVPSVYRTYRHYRPS
;
A
#
# COMPACT_ATOMS: atom_id res chain seq x y z
N MET A 1 -6.73 9.54 -1.48
CA MET A 1 -5.36 9.33 -1.99
C MET A 1 -4.90 7.96 -1.50
N ASP A 2 -4.45 7.08 -2.40
CA ASP A 2 -4.05 5.71 -2.03
C ASP A 2 -2.57 5.44 -2.35
N MET A 3 -2.07 5.87 -3.51
CA MET A 3 -0.66 5.78 -3.90
C MET A 3 -0.09 7.15 -4.29
N LEU A 4 1.19 7.36 -4.04
CA LEU A 4 1.98 8.50 -4.55
C LEU A 4 3.23 8.00 -5.25
N PHE A 5 3.55 8.55 -6.42
CA PHE A 5 4.85 8.33 -7.06
C PHE A 5 5.85 9.39 -6.57
N LEU A 6 6.99 8.92 -6.06
CA LEU A 6 8.09 9.74 -5.55
C LEU A 6 9.12 10.06 -6.64
N ALA A 7 9.21 9.19 -7.64
CA ALA A 7 10.10 9.28 -8.77
C ALA A 7 9.45 8.65 -10.01
N LYS A 8 10.13 8.73 -11.16
CA LYS A 8 9.71 8.01 -12.37
C LYS A 8 9.61 6.51 -12.05
N PRO A 9 8.51 5.82 -12.43
CA PRO A 9 8.36 4.39 -12.18
C PRO A 9 9.54 3.61 -12.75
N TYR A 10 10.07 2.68 -11.95
CA TYR A 10 11.08 1.74 -12.41
C TYR A 10 10.40 0.62 -13.19
N VAL A 11 10.82 0.43 -14.43
CA VAL A 11 10.37 -0.64 -15.33
C VAL A 11 11.47 -1.67 -15.49
N SER A 12 11.11 -2.94 -15.66
CA SER A 12 12.09 -3.99 -15.98
C SER A 12 12.68 -3.76 -17.37
N SER A 13 13.69 -4.56 -17.73
CA SER A 13 14.25 -4.57 -19.09
C SER A 13 13.22 -4.92 -20.18
N SER A 14 12.20 -5.72 -19.84
CA SER A 14 11.06 -6.04 -20.72
C SER A 14 10.00 -4.94 -20.78
N GLY A 15 10.13 -3.88 -19.96
CA GLY A 15 9.14 -2.82 -19.80
C GLY A 15 7.99 -3.18 -18.86
N ASP A 16 8.00 -4.36 -18.26
CA ASP A 16 7.00 -4.80 -17.29
C ASP A 16 7.21 -4.14 -15.92
N ILE A 17 6.12 -4.04 -15.17
CA ILE A 17 6.10 -3.69 -13.74
C ILE A 17 5.34 -4.79 -13.02
N VAL A 18 6.06 -5.69 -12.35
CA VAL A 18 5.45 -6.74 -11.52
C VAL A 18 6.09 -6.65 -10.15
N VAL A 19 5.33 -6.20 -9.16
CA VAL A 19 5.84 -5.94 -7.82
C VAL A 19 5.50 -7.09 -6.88
N GLN A 20 6.45 -7.55 -6.08
CA GLN A 20 6.17 -8.51 -5.01
C GLN A 20 5.63 -7.81 -3.77
N GLU A 21 4.72 -8.48 -3.06
CA GLU A 21 4.39 -8.15 -1.68
C GLU A 21 5.53 -8.59 -0.75
N ARG A 22 5.51 -8.11 0.50
CA ARG A 22 6.50 -8.52 1.52
C ARG A 22 6.55 -10.05 1.74
N GLN A 23 5.46 -10.76 1.47
CA GLN A 23 5.36 -12.21 1.62
C GLN A 23 5.78 -13.01 0.37
N GLY A 24 6.22 -12.33 -0.69
CA GLY A 24 6.75 -12.94 -1.92
C GLY A 24 5.75 -13.13 -3.05
N SER A 25 4.45 -13.04 -2.77
CA SER A 25 3.36 -13.08 -3.76
C SER A 25 3.38 -11.86 -4.68
N VAL A 26 2.80 -11.99 -5.88
CA VAL A 26 2.63 -10.87 -6.81
C VAL A 26 1.52 -9.94 -6.33
N ASN A 27 1.82 -8.65 -6.28
CA ASN A 27 0.88 -7.59 -5.98
C ASN A 27 0.18 -7.09 -7.25
N GLY A 28 -1.13 -6.84 -7.17
CA GLY A 28 -1.94 -6.34 -8.29
C GLY A 28 -2.24 -4.84 -8.29
N ALA A 29 -1.85 -4.08 -7.25
CA ALA A 29 -2.12 -2.65 -7.16
C ALA A 29 -1.19 -1.81 -8.06
N ILE A 30 0.03 -2.33 -8.32
CA ILE A 30 0.99 -1.75 -9.24
C ILE A 30 1.41 -2.86 -10.20
N LEU A 31 0.84 -2.84 -11.39
CA LEU A 31 1.03 -3.86 -12.41
C LEU A 31 1.08 -3.20 -13.80
N GLY A 32 2.09 -3.56 -14.57
CA GLY A 32 2.22 -3.24 -15.99
C GLY A 32 2.77 -4.45 -16.72
N LEU A 33 2.10 -4.86 -17.80
CA LEU A 33 2.53 -5.99 -18.62
C LEU A 33 2.61 -5.53 -20.07
N THR A 34 3.72 -5.81 -20.74
CA THR A 34 3.95 -5.49 -22.15
C THR A 34 3.61 -6.67 -23.06
N SER A 35 3.64 -7.90 -22.54
CA SER A 35 3.29 -9.12 -23.29
C SER A 35 1.78 -9.24 -23.52
N PRO A 36 1.29 -9.15 -24.78
CA PRO A 36 -0.13 -9.31 -25.07
C PRO A 36 -0.63 -10.71 -24.70
N PHE A 37 0.21 -11.74 -24.86
CA PHE A 37 -0.13 -13.12 -24.52
C PHE A 37 -0.47 -13.29 -23.03
N LEU A 38 0.31 -12.69 -22.13
CA LEU A 38 0.03 -12.76 -20.69
C LEU A 38 -1.25 -12.01 -20.32
N VAL A 39 -1.50 -10.88 -20.97
CA VAL A 39 -2.73 -10.10 -20.79
C VAL A 39 -3.95 -10.90 -21.26
N ASP A 40 -3.88 -11.53 -22.44
CA ASP A 40 -4.95 -12.36 -22.98
C ASP A 40 -5.24 -13.58 -22.10
N GLU A 41 -4.20 -14.23 -21.56
CA GLU A 41 -4.35 -15.34 -20.62
C GLU A 41 -5.06 -14.90 -19.32
N LEU A 42 -4.67 -13.77 -18.74
CA LEU A 42 -5.33 -13.20 -17.56
C LEU A 42 -6.80 -12.85 -17.83
N ILE A 43 -7.10 -12.29 -19.01
CA ILE A 43 -8.47 -11.98 -19.44
C ILE A 43 -9.28 -13.27 -19.62
N ALA A 44 -8.74 -14.27 -20.31
CA ALA A 44 -9.41 -15.53 -20.57
C ALA A 44 -9.77 -16.27 -19.27
N ARG A 45 -8.80 -16.38 -18.34
CA ARG A 45 -9.02 -16.97 -17.01
C ARG A 45 -10.04 -16.18 -16.19
N SER A 46 -9.99 -14.85 -16.23
CA SER A 46 -10.98 -14.01 -15.54
C SER A 46 -12.39 -14.19 -16.11
N LYS A 47 -12.54 -14.26 -17.44
CA LYS A 47 -13.83 -14.49 -18.11
C LYS A 47 -14.40 -15.87 -17.78
N ALA A 48 -13.57 -16.90 -17.71
CA ALA A 48 -13.98 -18.25 -17.33
C ALA A 48 -14.55 -18.35 -15.89
N LEU A 49 -14.31 -17.32 -15.06
CA LEU A 49 -14.82 -17.19 -13.70
C LEU A 49 -16.13 -16.39 -13.61
N MET A 50 -16.57 -15.73 -14.69
CA MET A 50 -17.82 -14.97 -14.70
C MET A 50 -19.04 -15.85 -14.41
N GLY A 51 -20.00 -15.31 -13.65
CA GLY A 51 -21.22 -16.03 -13.25
C GLY A 51 -21.03 -17.10 -12.17
N LYS A 52 -19.80 -17.33 -11.71
CA LYS A 52 -19.51 -18.26 -10.61
C LYS A 52 -19.48 -17.53 -9.27
N LYS A 53 -19.70 -18.27 -8.18
CA LYS A 53 -19.48 -17.76 -6.83
C LYS A 53 -17.98 -17.73 -6.55
N LEU A 54 -17.39 -16.54 -6.58
CA LEU A 54 -15.95 -16.34 -6.42
C LEU A 54 -15.54 -16.18 -4.97
N ARG A 55 -14.39 -16.76 -4.64
CA ARG A 55 -13.62 -16.46 -3.44
C ARG A 55 -12.84 -15.17 -3.66
N TRP A 56 -12.53 -14.51 -2.56
CA TRP A 56 -11.72 -13.30 -2.60
C TRP A 56 -10.36 -13.57 -3.26
N GLY A 57 -9.98 -12.72 -4.21
CA GLY A 57 -8.69 -12.77 -4.91
C GLY A 57 -8.63 -13.66 -6.14
N GLU A 58 -9.67 -14.46 -6.46
CA GLU A 58 -9.66 -15.38 -7.60
C GLU A 58 -9.57 -14.71 -8.98
N THR A 59 -9.96 -13.44 -9.09
CA THR A 59 -9.76 -12.60 -10.29
C THR A 59 -8.70 -11.52 -10.06
N GLY A 60 -7.96 -11.61 -8.96
CA GLY A 60 -6.97 -10.63 -8.55
C GLY A 60 -5.65 -11.33 -8.20
N PRO A 61 -5.09 -11.15 -7.00
CA PRO A 61 -3.74 -11.60 -6.74
C PRO A 61 -3.54 -13.14 -6.77
N LEU A 62 -4.58 -13.97 -6.58
CA LEU A 62 -4.44 -15.44 -6.77
C LEU A 62 -4.27 -15.80 -8.24
N LEU A 63 -4.99 -15.10 -9.12
CA LEU A 63 -4.86 -15.27 -10.56
C LEU A 63 -3.50 -14.77 -11.03
N LEU A 64 -3.08 -13.59 -10.57
CA LEU A 64 -1.78 -13.02 -10.91
C LEU A 64 -0.64 -13.95 -10.47
N GLU A 65 -0.70 -14.49 -9.26
CA GLU A 65 0.28 -15.48 -8.79
C GLU A 65 0.30 -16.72 -9.68
N SER A 66 -0.87 -17.24 -10.08
CA SER A 66 -0.95 -18.44 -10.93
C SER A 66 -0.41 -18.26 -12.36
N VAL A 67 -0.27 -17.02 -12.84
CA VAL A 67 0.20 -16.70 -14.20
C VAL A 67 1.63 -16.15 -14.17
N LEU A 68 1.95 -15.32 -13.18
CA LEU A 68 3.20 -14.56 -13.09
C LEU A 68 4.15 -15.12 -12.02
N GLY A 69 3.63 -15.80 -11.00
CA GLY A 69 4.38 -16.23 -9.80
C GLY A 69 5.50 -17.24 -10.08
N GLU A 70 5.31 -18.16 -11.01
CA GLU A 70 6.35 -19.13 -11.44
C GLU A 70 7.00 -18.77 -12.77
N ASN A 71 6.57 -17.68 -13.42
CA ASN A 71 7.15 -17.24 -14.67
C ASN A 71 8.52 -16.58 -14.40
N ASN A 72 9.60 -17.28 -14.76
CA ASN A 72 10.97 -16.83 -14.57
C ASN A 72 11.43 -15.81 -15.64
N ASP A 73 10.68 -15.66 -16.73
CA ASP A 73 10.96 -14.67 -17.76
C ASP A 73 10.52 -13.26 -17.34
N ILE A 74 9.71 -13.17 -16.28
CA ILE A 74 9.21 -11.91 -15.73
C ILE A 74 10.06 -11.50 -14.53
N THR A 75 10.69 -10.33 -14.65
CA THR A 75 11.41 -9.73 -13.52
C THR A 75 10.42 -9.23 -12.48
N LYS A 76 10.50 -9.80 -11.27
CA LYS A 76 9.68 -9.41 -10.12
C LYS A 76 10.45 -8.40 -9.28
N MET A 77 9.86 -7.24 -9.08
CA MET A 77 10.46 -6.13 -8.35
C MET A 77 10.25 -6.27 -6.86
N SER A 78 11.26 -5.87 -6.09
CA SER A 78 11.20 -5.86 -4.63
C SER A 78 10.09 -4.92 -4.14
N SER A 79 9.34 -5.37 -3.13
CA SER A 79 8.39 -4.52 -2.40
C SER A 79 9.01 -3.21 -1.92
N LYS A 80 10.30 -3.18 -1.57
CA LYS A 80 10.98 -1.97 -1.07
C LYS A 80 10.98 -0.81 -2.07
N ILE A 81 10.85 -1.09 -3.37
CA ILE A 81 10.85 -0.05 -4.42
C ILE A 81 9.52 0.71 -4.43
N TYR A 82 8.40 0.03 -4.11
CA TYR A 82 7.05 0.58 -4.26
C TYR A 82 6.27 0.69 -2.94
N TYR A 83 6.70 -0.04 -1.92
CA TYR A 83 6.12 -0.17 -0.59
C TYR A 83 7.20 -0.04 0.50
N PRO A 84 7.96 1.08 0.55
CA PRO A 84 9.08 1.25 1.47
C PRO A 84 8.69 1.28 2.95
N ILE A 85 7.56 1.92 3.26
CA ILE A 85 7.06 2.09 4.62
C ILE A 85 5.97 1.05 4.88
N ASP A 86 6.06 0.34 6.00
CA ASP A 86 5.07 -0.64 6.39
C ASP A 86 3.75 0.04 6.82
N HIS A 87 2.65 -0.67 6.65
CA HIS A 87 1.33 -0.25 7.07
C HIS A 87 1.24 0.12 8.57
N LEU A 88 2.06 -0.49 9.44
CA LEU A 88 2.13 -0.14 10.86
C LEU A 88 2.83 1.19 11.11
N ASP A 89 3.79 1.55 10.26
CA ASP A 89 4.63 2.74 10.40
C ASP A 89 4.13 3.93 9.56
N ILE A 90 3.09 3.74 8.73
CA ILE A 90 2.62 4.76 7.79
C ILE A 90 2.22 6.07 8.47
N TYR A 91 1.81 6.06 9.74
CA TYR A 91 1.47 7.28 10.47
C TYR A 91 2.65 8.25 10.61
N LYS A 92 3.90 7.76 10.54
CA LYS A 92 5.12 8.57 10.64
C LYS A 92 5.22 9.64 9.56
N ILE A 93 4.62 9.43 8.38
CA ILE A 93 4.69 10.40 7.28
C ILE A 93 4.01 11.74 7.61
N PHE A 94 3.14 11.76 8.62
CA PHE A 94 2.41 12.93 9.08
C PHE A 94 3.11 13.69 10.21
N LEU A 95 4.16 13.12 10.80
CA LEU A 95 4.86 13.68 11.96
C LEU A 95 6.13 14.42 11.50
N PRO A 96 6.29 15.72 11.81
CA PRO A 96 7.50 16.48 11.47
C PRO A 96 8.79 15.84 12.01
N GLU A 97 8.77 15.30 13.23
CA GLU A 97 9.90 14.67 13.90
C GLU A 97 10.34 13.34 13.26
N GLU A 98 9.46 12.69 12.49
CA GLU A 98 9.74 11.44 11.78
C GLU A 98 10.14 11.66 10.32
N LYS A 99 10.29 12.92 9.89
CA LYS A 99 10.57 13.29 8.50
C LYS A 99 11.84 12.61 7.98
N GLU A 100 12.93 12.70 8.73
CA GLU A 100 14.23 12.15 8.34
C GLU A 100 14.18 10.63 8.20
N TRP A 101 13.54 9.95 9.16
CA TRP A 101 13.29 8.50 9.08
C TRP A 101 12.54 8.14 7.79
N CYS A 102 11.48 8.89 7.44
CA CYS A 102 10.73 8.64 6.20
C CYS A 102 11.59 8.86 4.96
N MET A 103 12.41 9.92 4.94
CA MET A 103 13.33 10.21 3.83
C MET A 103 14.32 9.05 3.61
N ASP A 104 14.93 8.54 4.68
CA ASP A 104 15.87 7.43 4.60
C ASP A 104 15.22 6.17 4.03
N HIS A 105 14.03 5.82 4.53
CA HIS A 105 13.30 4.62 4.13
C HIS A 105 12.76 4.68 2.70
N THR A 106 12.55 5.89 2.17
CA THR A 106 12.02 6.11 0.83
C THR A 106 13.07 6.54 -0.20
N SER A 107 14.32 6.75 0.21
CA SER A 107 15.39 7.32 -0.62
C SER A 107 15.64 6.60 -1.95
N GLN A 108 15.40 5.29 -2.00
CA GLN A 108 15.55 4.44 -3.19
C GLN A 108 14.21 3.94 -3.75
N SER A 109 13.10 4.54 -3.32
CA SER A 109 11.75 4.12 -3.68
C SER A 109 11.16 4.99 -4.78
N VAL A 110 10.33 4.39 -5.63
CA VAL A 110 9.63 5.11 -6.70
C VAL A 110 8.20 5.46 -6.31
N ALA A 111 7.64 4.79 -5.31
CA ALA A 111 6.29 5.04 -4.84
C ALA A 111 6.15 4.87 -3.32
N LEU A 112 5.08 5.47 -2.79
CA LEU A 112 4.64 5.36 -1.41
C LEU A 112 3.16 4.95 -1.40
N HIS A 113 2.85 3.84 -0.75
CA HIS A 113 1.48 3.43 -0.47
C HIS A 113 0.99 4.11 0.80
N LEU A 114 -0.14 4.82 0.69
CA LEU A 114 -0.73 5.59 1.77
C LEU A 114 -1.75 4.79 2.59
N PHE A 115 -2.10 3.58 2.16
CA PHE A 115 -3.05 2.70 2.83
C PHE A 115 -4.36 3.44 3.19
N ASN A 116 -5.17 3.79 2.18
CA ASN A 116 -6.36 4.63 2.34
C ASN A 116 -7.31 4.20 3.47
N ASN A 117 -7.40 2.88 3.73
CA ASN A 117 -8.15 2.27 4.83
C ASN A 117 -7.56 2.55 6.22
N ILE A 118 -6.24 2.64 6.35
CA ILE A 118 -5.55 2.98 7.59
C ILE A 118 -5.71 4.46 7.86
N LEU A 119 -5.56 5.33 6.85
CA LEU A 119 -5.81 6.77 7.02
C LEU A 119 -7.22 7.06 7.54
N ASN A 120 -8.22 6.34 7.03
CA ASN A 120 -9.60 6.44 7.54
C ASN A 120 -9.70 6.03 9.02
N LYS A 121 -8.94 5.02 9.47
CA LYS A 121 -8.94 4.55 10.87
C LYS A 121 -8.20 5.50 11.80
N ILE A 122 -7.11 6.11 11.33
CA ILE A 122 -6.40 7.18 12.04
C ILE A 122 -7.38 8.31 12.34
N GLY A 123 -8.26 8.63 11.39
CA GLY A 123 -9.18 9.76 11.45
C GLY A 123 -8.64 11.00 10.74
N TYR A 124 -7.69 10.80 9.81
CA TYR A 124 -7.11 11.86 9.00
C TYR A 124 -8.14 12.42 8.01
N TRP A 125 -8.41 13.72 8.07
CA TRP A 125 -9.27 14.40 7.12
C TRP A 125 -8.47 14.74 5.86
N LYS A 126 -8.81 14.06 4.77
CA LYS A 126 -8.06 14.10 3.50
C LYS A 126 -8.19 15.39 2.70
N ASP A 127 -9.06 16.29 3.13
CA ASP A 127 -9.22 17.63 2.54
C ASP A 127 -8.30 18.66 3.20
N ILE A 128 -7.61 18.29 4.28
CA ILE A 128 -6.66 19.13 5.01
C ILE A 128 -5.25 18.55 4.84
N SER A 129 -4.31 19.40 4.42
CA SER A 129 -2.91 19.02 4.21
C SER A 129 -2.29 18.53 5.52
N PRO A 130 -1.37 17.53 5.48
CA PRO A 130 -0.57 17.18 6.65
C PRO A 130 0.20 18.39 7.19
N PRO A 131 0.68 18.35 8.45
CA PRO A 131 1.40 19.46 9.06
C PRO A 131 2.63 19.90 8.28
N GLU A 132 2.92 21.21 8.30
CA GLU A 132 4.15 21.74 7.74
C GLU A 132 5.37 21.04 8.33
N GLY A 133 6.39 20.83 7.50
CA GLY A 133 7.59 20.10 7.93
C GLY A 133 7.48 18.58 7.93
N SER A 134 6.28 17.99 7.97
CA SER A 134 6.10 16.54 7.82
C SER A 134 6.58 16.01 6.47
N TYR A 135 6.90 14.72 6.39
CA TYR A 135 7.38 14.09 5.16
C TYR A 135 6.35 14.17 4.03
N LEU A 136 5.08 13.85 4.32
CA LEU A 136 4.01 13.92 3.32
C LEU A 136 3.76 15.36 2.85
N TYR A 137 3.83 16.35 3.74
CA TYR A 137 3.77 17.76 3.35
C TYR A 137 4.87 18.11 2.36
N GLY A 138 6.11 17.68 2.64
CA GLY A 138 7.25 17.90 1.75
C GLY A 138 7.04 17.32 0.35
N ILE A 139 6.47 16.12 0.24
CA ILE A 139 6.12 15.52 -1.06
C ILE A 139 5.06 16.36 -1.77
N LEU A 140 3.96 16.67 -1.10
CA LEU A 140 2.84 17.40 -1.68
C LEU A 140 3.26 18.81 -2.14
N ASN A 141 4.10 19.48 -1.35
CA ASN A 141 4.66 20.78 -1.71
C ASN A 141 5.57 20.70 -2.94
N LYS A 142 6.40 19.65 -3.04
CA LYS A 142 7.29 19.43 -4.19
C LYS A 142 6.52 19.21 -5.51
N ILE A 143 5.33 18.62 -5.44
CA ILE A 143 4.47 18.40 -6.60
C ILE A 143 3.38 19.48 -6.77
N GLU A 144 3.52 20.60 -6.05
CA GLU A 144 2.60 21.75 -6.11
C GLU A 144 1.13 21.37 -5.83
N ALA A 145 0.93 20.39 -4.94
CA ALA A 145 -0.39 19.85 -4.61
C ALA A 145 -1.00 20.43 -3.32
N ILE A 146 -0.29 21.30 -2.59
CA ILE A 146 -0.76 21.88 -1.33
C ILE A 146 -2.03 22.72 -1.54
N ASP A 147 -2.14 23.40 -2.68
CA ASP A 147 -3.28 24.27 -3.00
C ASP A 147 -4.60 23.51 -3.24
N PHE A 148 -4.55 22.17 -3.36
CA PHE A 148 -5.76 21.35 -3.43
C PHE A 148 -6.41 21.11 -2.06
N PHE A 149 -5.75 21.49 -0.97
CA PHE A 149 -6.25 21.31 0.38
C PHE A 149 -6.91 22.59 0.92
N GLN A 150 -7.91 22.42 1.79
CA GLN A 150 -8.68 23.52 2.39
C GLN A 150 -7.95 24.18 3.57
N GLY A 151 -6.79 23.65 3.96
CA GLY A 151 -5.98 24.13 5.07
C GLY A 151 -4.85 23.16 5.39
N ILE A 152 -4.10 23.46 6.45
CA ILE A 152 -2.97 22.66 6.94
C ILE A 152 -3.25 22.28 8.38
N TYR A 153 -3.03 21.00 8.73
CA TYR A 153 -3.14 20.54 10.11
C TYR A 153 -2.08 21.21 10.99
N PRO A 154 -2.44 21.77 12.15
CA PRO A 154 -1.45 22.12 13.17
C PRO A 154 -0.78 20.85 13.72
N ASP A 155 0.54 20.92 13.98
CA ASP A 155 1.36 19.80 14.46
C ASP A 155 0.71 19.09 15.67
N TYR A 156 0.36 19.86 16.70
CA TYR A 156 -0.26 19.34 17.93
C TYR A 156 -1.59 18.61 17.69
N VAL A 157 -2.37 19.00 16.66
CA VAL A 157 -3.62 18.31 16.32
C VAL A 157 -3.30 16.95 15.72
N MET A 158 -2.33 16.89 14.82
CA MET A 158 -1.91 15.66 14.17
C MET A 158 -1.28 14.68 15.16
N GLU A 159 -0.40 15.17 16.03
CA GLU A 159 0.17 14.39 17.14
C GLU A 159 -0.94 13.78 18.01
N ASN A 160 -1.95 14.56 18.39
CA ASN A 160 -3.07 14.05 19.17
C ASN A 160 -3.89 13.00 18.41
N ILE A 161 -4.14 13.18 17.11
CA ILE A 161 -4.82 12.19 16.27
C ILE A 161 -4.03 10.87 16.25
N ILE A 162 -2.72 10.94 16.06
CA ILE A 162 -1.83 9.79 16.00
C ILE A 162 -1.68 9.12 17.36
N ASN A 163 -1.52 9.89 18.44
CA ASN A 163 -1.48 9.38 19.81
C ASN A 163 -2.80 8.66 20.15
N ASN A 164 -3.95 9.21 19.76
CA ASN A 164 -5.24 8.56 19.93
C ASN A 164 -5.37 7.28 19.07
N TYR A 165 -4.82 7.28 17.86
CA TYR A 165 -4.76 6.07 17.04
C TYR A 165 -3.88 4.99 17.67
N ASN A 166 -2.67 5.33 18.08
CA ASN A 166 -1.73 4.43 18.75
C ASN A 166 -2.28 3.94 20.09
N PHE A 167 -2.95 4.79 20.86
CA PHE A 167 -3.66 4.40 22.08
C PHE A 167 -4.81 3.44 21.79
N ARG A 168 -5.56 3.60 20.70
CA ARG A 168 -6.59 2.61 20.28
C ARG A 168 -5.98 1.28 19.85
N LEU A 169 -4.72 1.28 19.41
CA LEU A 169 -3.96 0.07 19.11
C LEU A 169 -3.36 -0.57 20.38
N SER A 170 -2.83 0.20 21.32
CA SER A 170 -2.21 -0.30 22.56
C SER A 170 -3.21 -0.59 23.68
N GLY A 171 -4.26 0.22 23.82
CA GLY A 171 -5.36 0.08 24.80
C GLY A 171 -6.25 -1.16 24.59
N LYS A 172 -5.86 -2.07 23.69
CA LYS A 172 -6.40 -3.44 23.62
C LYS A 172 -5.62 -4.45 24.48
N ASP A 173 -4.91 -3.99 25.51
CA ASP A 173 -4.45 -4.87 26.60
C ASP A 173 -5.62 -5.47 27.44
N LEU A 174 -6.87 -5.03 27.25
CA LEU A 174 -8.09 -5.72 27.73
C LEU A 174 -8.81 -6.55 26.64
N GLY A 175 -8.25 -6.64 25.44
CA GLY A 175 -8.99 -7.17 24.29
C GLY A 175 -8.13 -7.54 23.09
N PHE A 176 -6.98 -8.18 23.32
CA PHE A 176 -6.10 -8.73 22.26
C PHE A 176 -6.88 -9.51 21.18
N LYS A 177 -7.99 -10.15 21.55
CA LYS A 177 -8.86 -10.90 20.62
C LYS A 177 -9.48 -10.04 19.52
N ASN A 178 -9.65 -8.72 19.69
CA ASN A 178 -10.34 -7.84 18.74
C ASN A 178 -9.40 -7.03 17.80
N ILE A 179 -8.13 -6.77 18.15
CA ILE A 179 -7.13 -6.30 17.16
C ILE A 179 -6.76 -7.45 16.25
N ILE A 180 -6.50 -8.62 16.84
CA ILE A 180 -6.25 -9.84 16.07
C ILE A 180 -7.44 -10.05 15.13
N LYS A 181 -8.70 -10.08 15.61
CA LYS A 181 -9.87 -10.22 14.71
C LYS A 181 -10.09 -9.13 13.64
N GLN A 182 -9.46 -7.95 13.70
CA GLN A 182 -9.68 -6.86 12.73
C GLN A 182 -8.46 -6.54 11.84
N VAL A 183 -7.27 -7.01 12.19
CA VAL A 183 -6.05 -7.00 11.36
C VAL A 183 -5.85 -8.35 10.67
N VAL A 184 -6.31 -9.44 11.28
CA VAL A 184 -6.45 -10.75 10.64
C VAL A 184 -7.31 -10.67 9.37
N PRO A 185 -8.45 -9.98 9.23
CA PRO A 185 -9.19 -9.99 7.97
C PRO A 185 -8.49 -9.25 6.82
N SER A 186 -7.42 -8.47 7.02
CA SER A 186 -6.66 -7.89 5.91
C SER A 186 -5.39 -8.67 5.60
N VAL A 187 -4.72 -9.24 6.62
CA VAL A 187 -3.48 -10.01 6.44
C VAL A 187 -3.73 -11.52 6.42
N TYR A 188 -4.66 -12.06 7.19
CA TYR A 188 -5.15 -13.45 7.15
C TYR A 188 -6.11 -13.72 5.99
N ARG A 189 -6.83 -12.71 5.45
CA ARG A 189 -7.50 -12.84 4.13
C ARG A 189 -6.50 -13.02 3.00
N THR A 190 -5.32 -12.43 3.12
CA THR A 190 -4.24 -12.56 2.15
C THR A 190 -3.35 -13.78 2.44
N TYR A 191 -3.14 -14.16 3.70
CA TYR A 191 -2.21 -15.24 4.06
C TYR A 191 -2.86 -16.64 4.17
N ARG A 192 -4.07 -16.77 4.74
CA ARG A 192 -4.74 -18.09 4.89
C ARG A 192 -5.48 -18.59 3.64
N HIS A 193 -5.55 -17.77 2.59
CA HIS A 193 -6.26 -18.10 1.33
C HIS A 193 -5.35 -18.42 0.15
N TYR A 194 -4.03 -18.19 0.26
CA TYR A 194 -3.06 -18.62 -0.76
C TYR A 194 -2.49 -20.02 -0.49
N ARG A 195 -2.64 -20.53 0.75
CA ARG A 195 -2.55 -21.96 1.08
C ARG A 195 -3.45 -22.30 2.27
N PRO A 196 -4.34 -23.29 2.11
CA PRO A 196 -4.45 -24.29 3.17
C PRO A 196 -4.62 -25.72 2.62
N SER A 197 -3.82 -26.64 3.20
CA SER A 197 -3.97 -28.11 3.28
C SER A 197 -4.60 -28.86 2.11
#